data_AF-A0A7V8YT31-F1
#
_entry.id   AF-A0A7V8YT31-F1
#
_cell.length_a   1.000
_cell.length_b   1.000
_cell.length_c   1.000
_cell.angle_alpha   90.00
_cell.angle_beta   90.00
_cell.angle_gamma   90.00
#
_symmetry.space_group_name_H-M   'P 1'
#
loop_
_entity.id
_entity.type
_entity.pdbx_description
1 polymer ?
#
loop_
_entity_poly.entity_id
_entity_poly.type
_entity_poly.pdbx_seq_one_letter_code
_entity_poly.pdbx_strand_id
1 'polypeptide(L)'
;AVLLNARYVPMSVAVASIFPGSRRRRLFESQLIVDESWALAGRNGRFDYAILVGAGLFFYVLWVGGTAAGTLVGDLLDPEAIGLDAAFPALFLALLVPYVRARRSLVAGVVAAAITLVLIPVAPPGVPLVVAALACLVGLRR
;
A
#
# COMPACT_ATOMS: atom_id res chain seq x y z
N ALA A 1 14.95 0.83 -0.95
CA ALA A 1 13.89 1.44 -1.81
C ALA A 1 13.29 0.45 -2.80
N VAL A 2 14.07 -0.14 -3.71
CA VAL A 2 13.55 -0.99 -4.81
C VAL A 2 12.70 -2.17 -4.33
N LEU A 3 13.16 -2.94 -3.33
CA LEU A 3 12.42 -4.09 -2.81
C LEU A 3 11.10 -3.72 -2.14
N LEU A 4 11.04 -2.57 -1.47
CA LEU A 4 9.79 -2.07 -0.87
C LEU A 4 8.76 -1.71 -1.95
N ASN A 5 9.23 -1.14 -3.06
CA ASN A 5 8.40 -0.79 -4.22
C ASN A 5 8.02 -2.01 -5.08
N ALA A 6 8.62 -3.18 -4.85
CA ALA A 6 8.25 -4.39 -5.59
C ALA A 6 6.78 -4.77 -5.42
N ARG A 7 6.12 -4.34 -4.32
CA ARG A 7 4.69 -4.53 -4.09
C ARG A 7 3.79 -3.93 -5.18
N TYR A 8 4.26 -2.89 -5.86
CA TYR A 8 3.51 -2.28 -6.96
C TYR A 8 3.38 -3.21 -8.17
N VAL A 9 4.23 -4.23 -8.31
CA VAL A 9 4.14 -5.20 -9.41
C VAL A 9 2.84 -6.03 -9.31
N PRO A 10 2.58 -6.81 -8.24
CA PRO A 10 1.33 -7.54 -8.11
C PRO A 10 0.11 -6.62 -8.05
N MET A 11 0.21 -5.44 -7.41
CA MET A 11 -0.87 -4.46 -7.39
C MET A 11 -1.26 -4.01 -8.81
N SER A 12 -0.26 -3.65 -9.63
CA SER A 12 -0.46 -3.22 -11.01
C SER A 12 -1.02 -4.33 -11.89
N VAL A 13 -0.57 -5.58 -11.70
CA VAL A 13 -1.12 -6.75 -12.41
C VAL A 13 -2.60 -6.94 -12.05
N ALA A 14 -2.96 -6.81 -10.78
CA ALA A 14 -4.34 -7.00 -10.31
C ALA A 14 -5.32 -5.96 -10.88
N VAL A 15 -4.85 -4.73 -11.16
CA VAL A 15 -5.68 -3.66 -11.72
C VAL A 15 -5.46 -3.46 -13.22
N ALA A 16 -4.57 -4.22 -13.87
CA ALA A 16 -4.17 -3.96 -15.24
C ALA A 16 -5.35 -3.98 -16.23
N SER A 17 -6.38 -4.79 -15.98
CA SER A 17 -7.54 -4.96 -16.85
C SER A 17 -8.56 -3.82 -16.81
N ILE A 18 -8.54 -2.99 -15.75
CA ILE A 18 -9.52 -1.89 -15.59
C ILE A 18 -9.06 -0.58 -16.24
N PHE A 19 -7.79 -0.49 -16.66
CA PHE A 19 -7.25 0.73 -17.29
C PHE A 19 -7.64 0.85 -18.77
N PRO A 20 -8.36 1.90 -19.18
CA PRO A 20 -8.76 2.12 -20.57
C PRO A 20 -7.67 2.83 -21.40
N GLY A 21 -7.78 2.72 -22.72
CA GLY A 21 -7.05 3.56 -23.66
C GLY A 21 -5.61 3.11 -24.00
N SER A 22 -4.80 4.07 -24.46
CA SER A 22 -3.48 3.81 -25.04
C SER A 22 -2.40 3.51 -23.99
N ARG A 23 -1.28 2.90 -24.42
CA ARG A 23 -0.13 2.60 -23.54
C ARG A 23 0.43 3.86 -22.84
N ARG A 24 0.39 5.02 -23.50
CA ARG A 24 0.85 6.29 -22.92
C ARG A 24 -0.05 6.75 -21.79
N ARG A 25 -1.37 6.69 -21.99
CA ARG A 25 -2.34 7.02 -20.95
C ARG A 25 -2.16 6.12 -19.73
N ARG A 26 -2.04 4.81 -19.96
CA ARG A 26 -1.78 3.82 -18.90
C ARG A 26 -0.48 4.10 -18.15
N LEU A 27 0.59 4.50 -18.84
CA LEU A 27 1.86 4.85 -18.22
C LEU A 27 1.70 5.98 -17.19
N PHE A 28 1.03 7.08 -17.56
CA PHE A 28 0.82 8.21 -16.66
C PHE A 28 -0.17 7.89 -15.54
N GLU A 29 -1.33 7.29 -15.86
CA GLU A 29 -2.35 7.02 -14.86
C GLU A 29 -1.92 5.91 -13.87
N SER A 30 -1.03 5.00 -14.27
CA SER A 30 -0.50 3.98 -13.36
C SER A 30 0.34 4.56 -12.21
N GLN A 31 0.85 5.79 -12.35
CA GLN A 31 1.54 6.48 -11.25
C GLN A 31 0.62 6.80 -10.07
N LEU A 32 -0.69 6.73 -10.28
CA LEU A 32 -1.72 6.95 -9.25
C LEU A 32 -2.09 5.66 -8.49
N ILE A 33 -1.44 4.54 -8.81
CA ILE A 33 -1.56 3.29 -8.05
C ILE A 33 -0.70 3.44 -6.79
N VAL A 34 -1.36 3.76 -5.68
CA VAL A 34 -0.78 3.80 -4.33
C VAL A 34 -1.59 2.89 -3.42
N ASP A 35 -1.06 2.58 -2.23
CA ASP A 35 -1.66 1.58 -1.32
C ASP A 35 -3.13 1.95 -1.00
N GLU A 36 -3.40 3.24 -0.74
CA GLU A 36 -4.72 3.78 -0.41
C GLU A 36 -5.68 3.71 -1.59
N SER A 37 -5.24 4.14 -2.79
CA SER A 37 -6.10 4.18 -3.98
C SER A 37 -6.46 2.77 -4.46
N TRP A 38 -5.49 1.85 -4.38
CA TRP A 38 -5.70 0.43 -4.65
C TRP A 38 -6.67 -0.19 -3.65
N ALA A 39 -6.46 0.07 -2.35
CA ALA A 39 -7.30 -0.46 -1.29
C ALA A 39 -8.75 0.02 -1.41
N LEU A 40 -8.95 1.32 -1.69
CA LEU A 40 -10.27 1.93 -1.87
C LEU A 40 -10.97 1.41 -3.14
N ALA A 41 -10.24 1.31 -4.25
CA ALA A 41 -10.78 0.83 -5.52
C ALA A 41 -11.22 -0.64 -5.44
N GLY A 42 -10.53 -1.47 -4.67
CA GLY A 42 -10.81 -2.91 -4.53
C GLY A 42 -11.78 -3.30 -3.41
N ARG A 43 -12.24 -2.35 -2.58
CA ARG A 43 -12.96 -2.62 -1.32
C ARG A 43 -14.21 -3.50 -1.43
N ASN A 44 -14.84 -3.53 -2.62
CA ASN A 44 -16.06 -4.28 -2.90
C ASN A 44 -15.80 -5.60 -3.66
N GLY A 45 -14.55 -6.08 -3.70
CA GLY A 45 -14.17 -7.33 -4.36
C GLY A 45 -13.99 -7.21 -5.88
N ARG A 46 -14.24 -6.03 -6.46
CA ARG A 46 -13.93 -5.67 -7.85
C ARG A 46 -13.26 -4.30 -7.85
N PHE A 47 -12.26 -4.14 -8.70
CA PHE A 47 -11.58 -2.86 -8.85
C PHE A 47 -12.39 -1.88 -9.68
N ASP A 48 -12.51 -0.64 -9.20
CA ASP A 48 -13.12 0.47 -9.90
C ASP A 48 -12.04 1.47 -10.36
N TYR A 49 -12.00 1.73 -11.67
CA TYR A 49 -11.02 2.63 -12.28
C TYR A 49 -11.19 4.10 -11.84
N ALA A 50 -12.42 4.60 -11.75
CA ALA A 50 -12.67 5.98 -11.38
C ALA A 50 -12.27 6.23 -9.92
N ILE A 51 -12.54 5.27 -9.03
CA ILE A 51 -12.09 5.34 -7.63
C ILE A 51 -10.57 5.29 -7.56
N LEU A 52 -9.92 4.38 -8.30
CA LEU A 52 -8.46 4.25 -8.27
C LEU A 52 -7.75 5.54 -8.71
N VAL A 53 -8.13 6.10 -9.86
CA VAL A 53 -7.51 7.32 -10.38
C VAL A 53 -7.90 8.54 -9.55
N GLY A 54 -9.17 8.66 -9.15
CA GLY A 54 -9.66 9.79 -8.36
C GLY A 54 -9.02 9.86 -6.97
N ALA A 55 -8.98 8.73 -6.25
CA ALA A 55 -8.30 8.66 -4.95
C ALA A 55 -6.80 8.90 -5.07
N GLY A 56 -6.15 8.30 -6.08
CA GLY A 56 -4.72 8.50 -6.31
C GLY A 56 -4.37 9.97 -6.61
N LEU A 57 -5.19 10.66 -7.42
CA LEU A 57 -5.00 12.08 -7.69
C LEU A 57 -5.21 12.94 -6.44
N PHE A 58 -6.22 12.63 -5.64
CA PHE A 58 -6.47 13.31 -4.36
C PHE A 58 -5.27 13.18 -3.41
N PHE A 59 -4.76 11.96 -3.22
CA PHE A 59 -3.57 11.73 -2.39
C PHE A 59 -2.32 12.38 -2.97
N TYR A 60 -2.17 12.43 -4.30
CA TYR A 60 -1.05 13.13 -4.93
C TYR A 60 -1.07 14.62 -4.60
N VAL A 61 -2.22 15.28 -4.67
CA VAL A 61 -2.36 16.70 -4.29
C VAL A 61 -2.04 16.90 -2.81
N LEU A 62 -2.55 16.05 -1.93
CA LEU A 62 -2.23 16.11 -0.50
C LEU A 62 -0.75 15.88 -0.23
N TRP A 63 -0.12 14.95 -0.96
CA TRP A 63 1.30 14.65 -0.82
C TRP A 63 2.17 15.83 -1.21
N VAL A 64 1.93 16.41 -2.39
CA VAL A 64 2.69 17.58 -2.87
C VAL A 64 2.44 18.79 -1.98
N GLY A 65 1.18 19.08 -1.64
CA GLY A 65 0.81 20.18 -0.76
C GLY A 65 1.37 20.04 0.65
N GLY A 66 1.27 18.84 1.23
CA GLY A 66 1.82 18.51 2.54
C GLY A 66 3.35 18.57 2.56
N THR A 67 4.01 18.12 1.49
CA THR A 67 5.47 18.26 1.35
C THR A 67 5.87 19.74 1.30
N ALA A 68 5.21 20.54 0.47
CA ALA A 68 5.49 21.97 0.38
C ALA A 68 5.25 22.68 1.72
N ALA A 69 4.13 22.40 2.39
CA ALA A 69 3.86 22.93 3.73
C ALA A 69 4.95 22.50 4.74
N GLY A 70 5.31 21.22 4.75
CA GLY A 70 6.37 20.67 5.61
C GLY A 70 7.72 21.34 5.39
N THR A 71 8.10 21.64 4.14
CA THR A 71 9.35 22.37 3.87
C THR A 71 9.35 23.82 4.37
N LEU A 72 8.18 24.43 4.56
CA LEU A 72 8.06 25.82 4.98
C LEU A 72 7.92 25.98 6.50
N VAL A 73 7.21 25.06 7.17
CA VAL A 73 6.87 25.18 8.60
C VAL A 73 7.23 23.95 9.43
N GLY A 74 7.88 22.95 8.85
CA GLY A 74 8.21 21.68 9.52
C GLY A 74 9.12 21.87 10.74
N ASP A 75 10.05 22.81 10.69
CA ASP A 75 10.99 23.09 11.80
C ASP A 75 10.30 23.67 13.06
N LEU A 76 9.03 24.08 12.94
CA LEU A 76 8.23 24.61 14.05
C LEU A 76 7.48 23.52 14.82
N LEU A 77 7.47 22.29 14.32
CA LEU A 77 6.71 21.16 14.86
C LEU A 77 7.67 20.03 15.21
N ASP A 78 7.52 19.43 16.38
CA ASP A 78 8.14 18.15 16.72
C ASP A 78 7.19 17.03 16.30
N PRO A 79 7.49 16.24 15.25
CA PRO A 79 6.59 15.20 14.76
C PRO A 79 6.34 14.08 15.78
N GLU A 80 7.32 13.77 16.63
CA GLU A 80 7.18 12.73 17.65
C GLU A 80 6.24 13.19 18.76
N ALA A 81 6.35 14.45 19.18
CA ALA A 81 5.49 15.04 20.21
C ALA A 81 4.00 15.06 19.81
N ILE A 82 3.70 15.12 18.52
CA ILE A 82 2.32 15.09 17.99
C ILE A 82 1.89 13.73 17.45
N GLY A 83 2.72 12.68 17.61
CA GLY A 83 2.40 11.31 17.23
C GLY A 83 2.36 11.04 15.72
N LEU A 84 3.05 11.87 14.91
CA LEU A 84 3.13 11.66 13.46
C LEU A 84 3.92 10.39 13.10
N ASP A 85 4.80 9.92 13.98
CA ASP A 85 5.53 8.66 13.83
C ASP A 85 4.60 7.43 13.79
N ALA A 86 3.46 7.50 14.50
CA ALA A 86 2.45 6.45 14.54
C ALA A 86 1.43 6.52 13.38
N ALA A 87 1.39 7.62 12.63
CA ALA A 87 0.37 7.86 11.62
C ALA A 87 0.39 6.83 10.48
N PHE A 88 1.57 6.50 9.95
CA PHE A 88 1.72 5.52 8.87
C PHE A 88 1.35 4.08 9.31
N PRO A 89 1.87 3.55 10.43
CA PRO A 89 1.43 2.26 10.94
C PRO A 89 -0.08 2.19 11.16
N ALA A 90 -0.68 3.23 11.74
CA ALA A 90 -2.11 3.30 11.97
C ALA A 90 -2.91 3.29 10.67
N LEU A 91 -2.46 4.04 9.65
CA LEU A 91 -3.06 4.06 8.33
C LEU A 91 -3.06 2.66 7.69
N PHE A 92 -1.92 1.96 7.67
CA PHE A 92 -1.84 0.62 7.11
C PHE A 92 -2.71 -0.39 7.86
N LEU A 93 -2.80 -0.30 9.20
CA LEU A 93 -3.72 -1.12 9.99
C LEU A 93 -5.18 -0.84 9.60
N ALA A 94 -5.56 0.44 9.44
CA ALA A 94 -6.91 0.82 9.02
C ALA A 94 -7.25 0.31 7.61
N LEU A 95 -6.31 0.43 6.65
CA LEU A 95 -6.47 -0.10 5.30
C LEU A 95 -6.57 -1.62 5.27
N LEU A 96 -5.94 -2.31 6.22
CA LEU A 96 -5.94 -3.76 6.31
C LEU A 96 -7.32 -4.31 6.76
N VAL A 97 -8.04 -3.62 7.64
CA VAL A 97 -9.34 -4.04 8.22
C VAL A 97 -10.31 -4.67 7.21
N PRO A 98 -10.65 -4.05 6.06
CA PRO A 98 -11.58 -4.63 5.09
C PRO A 98 -11.08 -5.93 4.44
N TYR A 99 -9.77 -6.18 4.44
CA TYR A 99 -9.15 -7.34 3.79
C TYR A 99 -9.03 -8.57 4.69
N VAL A 100 -9.14 -8.42 6.01
CA VAL A 100 -8.95 -9.52 6.98
C VAL A 100 -10.26 -10.08 7.55
N ARG A 101 -11.29 -10.17 6.70
CA ARG A 101 -12.62 -10.66 7.10
C ARG A 101 -12.74 -12.19 7.13
N ALA A 102 -11.95 -12.89 6.34
CA ALA A 102 -11.99 -14.35 6.25
C ALA A 102 -10.90 -15.00 7.12
N ARG A 103 -11.19 -16.18 7.68
CA ARG A 103 -10.20 -16.96 8.47
C ARG A 103 -8.90 -17.20 7.72
N ARG A 104 -8.97 -17.45 6.41
CA ARG A 104 -7.78 -17.64 5.56
C ARG A 104 -6.95 -16.37 5.44
N SER A 105 -7.60 -15.21 5.26
CA SER A 105 -6.92 -13.90 5.22
C SER A 105 -6.26 -13.58 6.56
N LEU A 106 -6.91 -13.90 7.68
CA LEU A 106 -6.34 -13.75 9.03
C LEU A 106 -5.08 -14.61 9.20
N VAL A 107 -5.15 -15.89 8.84
CA VAL A 107 -3.99 -16.79 8.93
C VAL A 107 -2.84 -16.29 8.04
N ALA A 108 -3.13 -15.88 6.80
CA ALA A 108 -2.12 -15.33 5.91
C ALA A 108 -1.47 -14.07 6.51
N GLY A 109 -2.25 -13.17 7.10
CA GLY A 109 -1.74 -11.98 7.79
C GLY A 109 -0.85 -12.30 8.99
N VAL A 110 -1.27 -13.25 9.85
CA VAL A 110 -0.47 -13.68 11.01
C VAL A 110 0.84 -14.34 10.57
N VAL A 111 0.80 -15.19 9.55
CA VAL A 111 2.00 -15.83 9.00
C VAL A 111 2.94 -14.78 8.39
N ALA A 112 2.41 -13.81 7.63
CA ALA A 112 3.20 -12.70 7.09
C ALA A 112 3.87 -11.88 8.20
N ALA A 113 3.14 -11.58 9.27
CA ALA A 113 3.66 -10.85 10.43
C ALA A 113 4.78 -11.64 11.13
N ALA A 114 4.58 -12.94 11.36
CA ALA A 114 5.59 -13.80 11.97
C ALA A 114 6.87 -13.89 11.13
N ILE A 115 6.74 -14.10 9.81
CA ILE A 115 7.88 -14.09 8.87
C ILE A 115 8.63 -12.76 8.97
N THR A 116 7.90 -11.65 8.95
CA THR A 116 8.49 -10.31 9.00
C THR A 116 9.27 -10.10 10.29
N LEU A 117 8.67 -10.42 11.45
CA LEU A 117 9.31 -10.26 12.76
C LEU A 117 10.59 -11.08 12.90
N VAL A 118 10.62 -12.30 12.37
CA VAL A 118 11.81 -13.17 12.40
C VAL A 118 12.92 -12.64 11.48
N LEU A 119 12.56 -12.06 10.33
CA LEU A 119 13.55 -11.60 9.35
C LEU A 119 14.07 -10.19 9.59
N ILE A 120 13.31 -9.31 10.26
CA ILE A 120 13.73 -7.95 10.59
C ILE A 120 15.16 -7.85 11.15
N PRO A 121 15.58 -8.65 12.16
CA PRO A 121 16.91 -8.49 12.76
C PRO A 121 18.07 -8.98 11.90
N VAL A 122 17.82 -9.79 10.87
CA VAL A 122 18.86 -10.52 10.14
C VAL A 122 18.90 -10.23 8.64
N ALA A 123 17.81 -9.70 8.07
CA ALA A 123 17.67 -9.52 6.64
C ALA A 123 17.79 -8.04 6.23
N PRO A 124 18.33 -7.74 5.03
CA PRO A 124 18.35 -6.38 4.50
C PRO A 124 16.95 -5.77 4.35
N PRO A 125 16.82 -4.43 4.40
CA PRO A 125 15.54 -3.74 4.22
C PRO A 125 14.80 -4.15 2.94
N GLY A 126 13.53 -4.54 3.09
CA GLY A 126 12.66 -4.97 2.01
C GLY A 126 12.65 -6.47 1.72
N VAL A 127 13.67 -7.24 2.14
CA VAL A 127 13.65 -8.71 2.06
C VAL A 127 12.54 -9.32 2.91
N PRO A 128 12.32 -8.90 4.18
CA PRO A 128 11.21 -9.41 4.99
C PRO A 128 9.85 -9.28 4.29
N LEU A 129 9.62 -8.15 3.60
CA LEU A 129 8.38 -7.87 2.89
C LEU A 129 8.15 -8.83 1.71
N VAL A 130 9.18 -9.04 0.88
CA VAL A 130 9.08 -9.95 -0.28
C VAL A 130 8.84 -11.39 0.18
N VAL A 131 9.53 -11.84 1.23
CA VAL A 131 9.34 -13.19 1.77
C VAL A 131 7.96 -13.34 2.44
N ALA A 132 7.49 -12.32 3.15
CA ALA A 132 6.16 -12.33 3.77
C ALA A 132 5.03 -12.45 2.75
N ALA A 133 5.23 -12.02 1.49
CA ALA A 133 4.24 -12.22 0.41
C ALA A 133 3.96 -13.71 0.12
N LEU A 134 4.87 -14.63 0.46
CA LEU A 134 4.64 -16.07 0.35
C LEU A 134 3.52 -16.56 1.27
N ALA A 135 3.19 -15.83 2.34
CA ALA A 135 2.06 -16.14 3.20
C ALA A 135 0.72 -16.11 2.45
N CYS A 136 0.62 -15.36 1.34
CA CYS A 136 -0.56 -15.34 0.49
C CYS A 136 -0.87 -16.71 -0.14
N LEU A 137 0.11 -17.62 -0.25
CA LEU A 137 -0.09 -18.98 -0.74
C LEU A 137 -1.04 -19.79 0.15
N VAL A 138 -1.20 -19.41 1.43
CA VAL A 138 -2.21 -19.99 2.33
C VAL A 138 -3.62 -19.82 1.76
N GLY A 139 -3.89 -18.71 1.04
CA GLY A 139 -5.16 -18.45 0.39
C GLY A 139 -5.46 -19.32 -0.84
N LEU A 140 -4.44 -19.96 -1.43
CA LEU A 140 -4.59 -20.81 -2.63
C LEU A 140 -5.07 -22.22 -2.31
N ARG A 141 -4.96 -22.67 -1.05
CA ARG A 141 -5.42 -23.99 -0.64
C ARG A 141 -6.95 -23.99 -0.61
N ARG A 142 -7.57 -24.78 -1.50
CA ARG A 142 -9.01 -24.95 -1.59
C ARG A 142 -9.58 -25.54 -0.31
#